data_AF-A0A973XF34-F1
#
_entry.id   AF-A0A973XF34-F1
#
_cell.length_a   1.000
_cell.length_b   1.000
_cell.length_c   1.000
_cell.angle_alpha   90.00
_cell.angle_beta   90.00
_cell.angle_gamma   90.00
#
_symmetry.space_group_name_H-M   'P 1'
#
loop_
_entity.id
_entity.type
_entity.pdbx_description
1 polymer ?
#
loop_
_entity_poly.entity_id
_entity_poly.type
_entity_poly.pdbx_seq_one_letter_code
_entity_poly.pdbx_strand_id
1 'polypeptide(L)' 'VYELDDGKHHDHLVCLDCGRVEEFYDPEIERRQHAVAKAKGFTITDHALSLYASCNRDNCPHKAG' A
#
# COMPACT_ATOMS: atom_id res chain seq x y z
N VAL A 1 11.29 -3.88 -3.46
CA VAL A 1 10.31 -4.61 -4.31
C VAL A 1 10.52 -4.08 -5.72
N TYR A 2 10.74 -4.96 -6.68
CA TYR A 2 10.85 -4.59 -8.11
C TYR A 2 9.62 -5.17 -8.78
N GLU A 3 8.90 -4.36 -9.54
CA GLU A 3 7.65 -4.74 -10.20
C GLU A 3 7.73 -4.41 -11.69
N LEU A 4 7.11 -5.24 -12.53
CA LEU A 4 6.87 -4.93 -13.94
C LEU A 4 5.62 -4.05 -13.97
N ASP A 5 5.71 -2.88 -14.60
CA ASP A 5 4.59 -1.94 -14.67
C ASP A 5 3.52 -2.48 -15.63
N ASP A 6 2.51 -3.14 -15.05
CA ASP A 6 1.37 -3.71 -15.76
C ASP A 6 0.30 -2.64 -16.09
N GLY A 7 0.60 -1.36 -15.82
CA GLY A 7 -0.22 -0.20 -16.19
C GLY A 7 -1.46 0.04 -15.31
N LYS A 8 -1.60 -0.69 -14.20
CA LYS A 8 -2.67 -0.46 -13.21
C LYS A 8 -2.08 0.02 -11.89
N HIS A 9 -2.42 1.25 -11.53
CA HIS A 9 -2.07 1.83 -10.23
C HIS A 9 -2.63 0.97 -9.09
N HIS A 10 -1.76 0.59 -8.16
CA HIS A 10 -2.08 -0.12 -6.94
C HIS A 10 -1.02 0.17 -5.88
N ASP A 11 -1.37 -0.10 -4.63
CA ASP A 11 -0.55 0.06 -3.45
C ASP A 11 -0.22 -1.31 -2.84
N HIS A 12 0.71 -1.36 -1.89
CA HIS A 12 1.18 -2.62 -1.31
C HIS A 12 0.90 -2.74 0.20
N LEU A 13 0.42 -3.90 0.62
CA LEU A 13 0.41 -4.36 2.02
C LEU A 13 1.55 -5.35 2.22
N VAL A 14 2.47 -5.07 3.14
CA VAL A 14 3.67 -5.88 3.38
C VAL A 14 3.62 -6.47 4.79
N CYS A 15 3.58 -7.78 4.89
CA CYS A 15 3.71 -8.48 6.16
C CYS A 15 5.17 -8.48 6.63
N LEU A 16 5.45 -7.84 7.78
CA LEU A 16 6.79 -7.81 8.36
C LEU A 16 7.21 -9.16 8.96
N ASP A 17 6.24 -10.01 9.30
CA ASP A 17 6.52 -11.32 9.88
C ASP A 17 6.92 -12.32 8.79
N CYS A 18 6.16 -12.43 7.70
CA CYS A 18 6.37 -13.48 6.69
C CYS A 18 6.79 -13.00 5.31
N GLY A 19 6.95 -11.68 5.11
CA GLY A 19 7.32 -11.09 3.83
C GLY A 19 6.22 -11.14 2.76
N ARG A 20 5.01 -11.62 3.09
CA ARG A 20 3.85 -11.60 2.18
C ARG A 20 3.59 -10.17 1.72
N VAL A 21 3.46 -9.98 0.41
CA VAL A 21 2.99 -8.73 -0.20
C VAL A 21 1.63 -8.97 -0.82
N GLU A 22 0.71 -8.03 -0.65
CA GLU A 22 -0.58 -8.01 -1.31
C GLU A 22 -0.79 -6.65 -1.96
N GLU A 23 -1.22 -6.65 -3.22
CA GLU A 23 -1.59 -5.45 -3.94
C GLU A 23 -3.03 -5.07 -3.61
N PHE A 24 -3.31 -3.77 -3.51
CA PHE A 24 -4.66 -3.27 -3.34
C PHE A 24 -4.84 -1.93 -4.04
N TYR A 25 -6.09 -1.58 -4.32
CA TYR A 25 -6.46 -0.25 -4.77
C TYR A 25 -7.69 0.21 -3.97
N ASP A 26 -7.61 1.40 -3.39
CA ASP A 26 -8.72 1.97 -2.63
C ASP A 26 -9.03 3.40 -3.11
N PRO A 27 -10.17 3.62 -3.79
CA PRO A 27 -10.52 4.93 -4.34
C PRO A 27 -10.76 6.00 -3.27
N GLU A 28 -11.07 5.61 -2.03
CA GLU A 28 -11.24 6.56 -0.94
C GLU A 28 -9.88 7.08 -0.42
N ILE A 29 -8.88 6.19 -0.32
CA ILE A 29 -7.51 6.58 0.01
C ILE A 29 -6.98 7.54 -1.06
N GLU A 30 -7.12 7.21 -2.34
CA GLU A 30 -6.73 8.07 -3.47
C GLU A 30 -7.35 9.47 -3.36
N ARG A 31 -8.68 9.52 -3.18
CA ARG A 31 -9.40 10.77 -3.03
C ARG A 31 -8.90 11.59 -1.84
N ARG A 32 -8.56 10.93 -0.73
CA ARG A 32 -8.04 11.60 0.47
C ARG A 32 -6.64 12.17 0.24
N GLN A 33 -5.75 11.44 -0.41
CA GLN A 33 -4.41 11.92 -0.75
C GLN A 33 -4.49 13.18 -1.61
N HIS A 34 -5.30 13.16 -2.69
CA HIS A 34 -5.53 14.32 -3.54
C HIS A 34 -6.14 15.51 -2.79
N ALA A 35 -7.10 15.26 -1.89
CA ALA A 35 -7.71 16.32 -1.08
C ALA A 35 -6.70 17.00 -0.14
N VAL A 36 -5.82 16.22 0.49
CA VAL A 36 -4.76 16.73 1.37
C VAL A 36 -3.74 17.55 0.57
N ALA A 37 -3.29 17.05 -0.58
CA ALA A 37 -2.37 17.76 -1.46
C ALA A 37 -2.97 19.10 -1.91
N LYS A 38 -4.21 19.09 -2.41
CA LYS A 38 -4.93 20.30 -2.83
C LYS A 38 -5.06 21.31 -1.70
N ALA A 39 -5.44 20.87 -0.51
CA ALA A 39 -5.57 21.76 0.66
C ALA A 39 -4.26 22.43 1.07
N LYS A 40 -3.12 21.81 0.72
CA LYS A 40 -1.77 22.32 0.99
C LYS A 40 -1.15 23.05 -0.21
N GLY A 41 -1.89 23.21 -1.32
CA GLY A 41 -1.41 23.90 -2.52
C GLY A 41 -0.50 23.05 -3.42
N PHE A 42 -0.60 21.73 -3.36
CA PHE A 42 0.16 20.80 -4.20
C PHE A 42 -0.73 20.05 -5.19
N THR A 43 -0.14 19.64 -6.31
CA THR A 43 -0.73 18.71 -7.29
C THR A 43 0.09 17.42 -7.27
N ILE A 44 -0.58 16.27 -7.13
CA ILE A 44 0.07 14.96 -7.17
C ILE A 44 0.31 14.57 -8.63
N THR A 45 1.56 14.30 -8.99
CA THR A 45 1.94 13.74 -10.31
C THR A 45 2.02 12.22 -10.27
N ASP A 46 2.46 11.68 -9.13
CA ASP A 46 2.61 10.26 -8.87
C ASP A 46 2.68 10.03 -7.35
N HIS A 47 2.46 8.80 -6.90
CA HIS A 47 2.70 8.41 -5.51
C HIS A 47 3.02 6.93 -5.37
N ALA A 48 3.58 6.57 -4.21
CA ALA A 48 3.77 5.20 -3.80
C ALA A 48 3.30 5.03 -2.35
N LEU A 49 2.40 4.08 -2.11
CA LEU A 49 1.94 3.73 -0.77
C LEU A 49 2.29 2.28 -0.45
N SER A 50 2.95 2.09 0.69
CA SER A 50 3.18 0.77 1.28
C SER A 50 2.75 0.78 2.74
N LEU A 51 1.94 -0.20 3.12
CA LEU A 51 1.47 -0.42 4.49
C LEU A 51 2.19 -1.63 5.06
N TYR A 52 3.03 -1.41 6.07
CA TYR A 52 3.77 -2.47 6.76
C TYR A 52 2.97 -2.96 7.97
N ALA A 53 2.63 -4.24 7.99
CA ALA A 53 1.70 -4.82 8.96
C ALA A 53 2.09 -6.25 9.35
N SER A 54 1.34 -6.85 10.28
CA SER A 54 1.34 -8.30 10.55
C SER A 54 0.10 -8.91 9.92
N CYS A 55 0.25 -9.93 9.06
CA CYS A 55 -0.91 -10.52 8.41
C CYS A 55 -1.68 -11.48 9.34
N ASN A 56 -2.98 -11.61 9.09
CA ASN A 56 -3.85 -12.46 9.90
C ASN A 56 -3.89 -13.94 9.46
N ARG A 57 -2.99 -14.40 8.59
CA ARG A 57 -2.94 -15.82 8.19
C ARG A 57 -2.57 -16.70 9.39
N ASP A 58 -3.25 -17.83 9.52
CA ASP A 58 -3.05 -18.78 10.63
C ASP A 58 -1.63 -19.39 10.62
N ASN A 59 -1.04 -19.56 9.44
CA ASN A 59 0.27 -20.17 9.24
C ASN A 59 1.39 -19.16 8.94
N CYS A 60 1.31 -17.96 9.51
CA CYS A 60 2.33 -16.94 9.34
C CYS A 60 3.61 -17.31 10.14
N PRO A 61 4.75 -17.63 9.50
CA PRO A 61 5.91 -18.29 10.13
C PRO A 61 6.58 -17.52 11.29
N HIS A 62 6.37 -16.21 11.40
CA HIS A 62 6.98 -15.37 12.45
C HIS A 62 5.96 -14.50 13.19
N LYS A 63 4.66 -14.79 13.06
CA LYS A 63 3.62 -14.04 13.76
C LYS A 63 3.77 -14.24 15.27
N ALA A 64 4.02 -13.16 15.99
CA ALA A 64 3.90 -13.17 17.45
C ALA A 64 2.42 -13.49 17.78
N GLY A 65 2.20 -14.63 18.43
CA GLY A 65 0.88 -15.08 18.86
C GLY A 65 0.30 -14.21 19.96
#